data_AF-A0A392TC09-F1
#
_entry.id   AF-A0A392TC09-F1
#
_cell.length_a   1.000
_cell.length_b   1.000
_cell.length_c   1.000
_cell.angle_alpha   90.00
_cell.angle_beta   90.00
_cell.angle_gamma   90.00
#
_symmetry.space_group_name_H-M   'P 1'
#
loop_
_entity.id
_entity.type
_entity.pdbx_description
1 polymer ?
#
loop_
_entity_poly.entity_id
_entity_poly.type
_entity_poly.pdbx_seq_one_letter_code
_entity_poly.pdbx_strand_id
1 'polypeptide(L)'
;EGERGMTKDNNLLGTFKLSGIAAAPRGVPQINVCFDINSNGIFDVSAEDMSTGKKNKITITNDKGRLSKEEIEKMVQEAEKYKVEDEEHKK
;
A
#
# COMPACT_ATOMS: atom_id res chain seq x y z
N GLU A 1 1.11 5.55 -0.10
CA GLU A 1 0.05 6.50 0.24
C GLU A 1 0.11 7.68 -0.72
N GLY A 2 -1.04 8.05 -1.28
CA GLY A 2 -1.19 9.13 -2.25
C GLY A 2 -2.31 8.82 -3.23
N GLU A 3 -2.67 9.82 -4.03
CA GLU A 3 -3.85 9.82 -4.91
C GLU A 3 -3.53 9.53 -6.39
N ARG A 4 -2.25 9.25 -6.71
CA ARG A 4 -1.78 9.03 -8.08
C ARG A 4 -1.91 7.58 -8.51
N GLY A 5 -2.10 7.34 -9.81
CA GLY A 5 -2.29 5.99 -10.36
C GLY A 5 -1.05 5.09 -10.28
N MET A 6 0.15 5.66 -10.34
CA MET A 6 1.42 4.92 -10.37
C MET A 6 2.16 4.99 -9.02
N THR A 7 2.80 3.90 -8.61
CA THR A 7 3.49 3.81 -7.31
C THR A 7 4.68 4.76 -7.19
N LYS A 8 5.33 5.14 -8.30
CA LYS A 8 6.46 6.07 -8.33
C LYS A 8 6.08 7.50 -7.92
N ASP A 9 4.81 7.87 -8.08
CA ASP A 9 4.28 9.20 -7.80
C ASP A 9 3.55 9.27 -6.44
N ASN A 10 3.70 8.21 -5.63
CA ASN A 10 3.10 8.07 -4.31
C ASN A 10 4.19 7.92 -3.24
N ASN A 11 3.81 8.14 -1.97
CA ASN A 11 4.72 8.03 -0.84
C ASN A 11 4.82 6.59 -0.33
N LEU A 12 6.03 6.04 -0.26
CA LEU A 12 6.29 4.72 0.32
C LEU A 12 6.16 4.77 1.86
N LEU A 13 5.29 3.94 2.44
CA LEU A 13 5.10 3.86 3.89
C LEU A 13 6.04 2.86 4.56
N GLY A 14 6.41 1.82 3.82
CA GLY A 14 7.22 0.72 4.33
C GLY A 14 7.11 -0.49 3.43
N THR A 15 8.00 -1.45 3.65
CA THR A 15 8.09 -2.69 2.89
C THR A 15 8.30 -3.84 3.86
N PHE A 16 7.61 -4.95 3.65
CA PHE A 16 7.86 -6.20 4.34
C PHE A 16 7.90 -7.35 3.36
N LYS A 17 8.56 -8.45 3.75
CA LYS A 17 8.73 -9.63 2.89
C LYS A 17 8.06 -10.82 3.53
N LEU A 18 7.06 -11.40 2.86
CA LEU A 18 6.56 -12.72 3.18
C LEU A 18 7.45 -13.77 2.50
N SER A 19 8.11 -14.61 3.30
CA SER A 19 9.07 -15.61 2.81
C SER A 19 8.57 -17.04 3.06
N GLY A 20 9.17 -18.00 2.35
CA GLY A 20 8.88 -19.41 2.55
C GLY A 20 7.57 -19.89 1.93
N ILE A 21 7.07 -19.18 0.91
CA ILE A 21 5.98 -19.64 0.04
C ILE A 21 6.50 -20.83 -0.77
N ALA A 22 5.73 -21.92 -0.83
CA ALA A 22 6.09 -23.10 -1.60
C ALA A 22 6.15 -22.78 -3.10
N ALA A 23 7.04 -23.47 -3.83
CA ALA A 23 7.13 -23.31 -5.29
C ALA A 23 5.81 -23.78 -5.93
N ALA A 24 5.15 -22.89 -6.67
CA ALA A 24 3.93 -23.19 -7.39
C ALA A 24 3.86 -22.37 -8.69
N PRO A 25 3.05 -22.79 -9.68
CA PRO A 25 2.81 -22.00 -10.88
C PRO A 25 2.30 -20.58 -10.54
N ARG A 26 2.60 -19.62 -11.42
CA ARG A 26 2.12 -18.23 -11.25
C ARG A 26 0.59 -18.21 -11.15
N GLY A 27 0.08 -17.51 -10.13
CA GLY A 27 -1.37 -17.39 -9.85
C GLY A 27 -1.94 -18.46 -8.93
N VAL A 28 -1.15 -19.45 -8.52
CA VAL A 28 -1.59 -20.52 -7.59
C VAL A 28 -1.46 -20.13 -6.11
N PRO A 29 -0.35 -19.54 -5.62
CA PRO A 29 -0.26 -19.11 -4.23
C PRO A 29 -1.34 -18.08 -3.90
N GLN A 30 -2.07 -18.31 -2.82
CA GLN A 30 -3.10 -17.40 -2.35
C GLN A 30 -2.59 -16.66 -1.12
N ILE A 31 -2.31 -15.37 -1.30
CA ILE A 31 -1.85 -14.49 -0.23
C ILE A 31 -3.02 -13.60 0.21
N ASN A 32 -3.45 -13.76 1.46
CA ASN A 32 -4.41 -12.86 2.08
C ASN A 32 -3.65 -11.65 2.65
N VAL A 33 -4.07 -10.44 2.28
CA VAL A 33 -3.48 -9.20 2.79
C VAL A 33 -4.54 -8.44 3.55
N CYS A 34 -4.26 -8.10 4.80
CA CYS A 34 -5.15 -7.35 5.68
C CYS A 34 -4.52 -6.02 6.06
N PHE A 35 -5.30 -4.95 5.92
CA PHE A 35 -4.95 -3.59 6.33
C PHE A 35 -5.85 -3.20 7.50
N ASP A 36 -5.25 -3.01 8.66
CA ASP A 36 -5.93 -2.59 9.88
C ASP A 36 -5.50 -1.15 10.22
N ILE A 37 -6.48 -0.31 10.53
CA ILE A 37 -6.29 1.09 10.88
C ILE A 37 -6.98 1.30 12.21
N ASN A 38 -6.21 1.67 13.22
CA ASN A 38 -6.78 2.01 14.51
C ASN A 38 -7.00 3.52 14.68
N SER A 39 -7.74 3.89 15.73
CA SER A 39 -8.11 5.28 16.06
C SER A 39 -6.90 6.20 16.33
N ASN A 40 -5.71 5.65 16.55
CA ASN A 40 -4.47 6.42 16.73
C ASN A 40 -3.76 6.70 15.39
N GLY A 41 -4.33 6.24 14.27
CA GLY A 41 -3.71 6.36 12.95
C GLY A 41 -2.54 5.41 12.73
N ILE A 42 -2.34 4.41 13.61
CA ILE A 42 -1.35 3.37 13.38
C ILE A 42 -1.95 2.37 12.40
N PHE A 43 -1.20 2.09 11.34
CA PHE A 43 -1.54 1.15 10.29
C PHE A 43 -0.82 -0.17 10.53
N ASP A 44 -1.56 -1.26 10.68
CA ASP A 44 -1.00 -2.60 10.69
C ASP A 44 -1.32 -3.27 9.34
N VAL A 45 -0.28 -3.60 8.59
CA VAL A 45 -0.42 -4.33 7.32
C VAL A 45 0.14 -5.72 7.53
N SER A 46 -0.68 -6.74 7.28
CA SER A 46 -0.29 -8.15 7.41
C SER A 46 -0.55 -8.89 6.11
N ALA A 47 0.31 -9.87 5.81
CA ALA A 47 0.06 -10.83 4.75
C ALA A 47 0.23 -12.26 5.29
N GLU A 48 -0.65 -13.15 4.85
CA GLU A 48 -0.66 -14.56 5.19
C GLU A 48 -0.78 -15.41 3.91
N ASP A 49 0.10 -16.39 3.76
CA ASP A 49 -0.05 -17.45 2.76
C ASP A 49 -1.07 -18.46 3.29
N MET A 50 -2.25 -18.53 2.65
CA MET A 50 -3.36 -19.37 3.09
C MET A 50 -3.06 -20.87 3.01
N SER A 51 -2.05 -21.28 2.25
CA SER A 51 -1.67 -22.70 2.13
C SER A 51 -0.77 -23.18 3.27
N THR A 52 0.11 -22.30 3.77
CA THR A 52 1.11 -22.64 4.79
C THR A 52 0.84 -22.01 6.16
N GLY A 53 -0.08 -21.04 6.24
CA GLY A 53 -0.33 -20.23 7.43
C GLY A 53 0.83 -19.30 7.78
N LYS A 54 1.85 -19.19 6.91
CA LYS A 54 2.98 -18.28 7.14
C LYS A 54 2.49 -16.86 7.00
N LYS A 55 2.79 -16.06 8.02
CA LYS A 55 2.41 -14.65 8.06
C LYS A 55 3.60 -13.76 8.36
N ASN A 56 3.54 -12.55 7.82
CA ASN A 56 4.42 -11.46 8.21
C ASN A 56 3.62 -10.16 8.24
N LYS A 57 4.07 -9.18 9.04
CA LYS A 57 3.40 -7.90 9.17
C LYS A 57 4.38 -6.75 9.32
N ILE A 58 3.90 -5.55 9.00
CA ILE A 58 4.55 -4.29 9.27
C ILE A 58 3.57 -3.38 9.99
N THR A 59 4.06 -2.70 11.02
CA THR A 59 3.33 -1.64 11.70
C THR A 59 3.90 -0.30 11.23
N ILE A 60 3.04 0.54 10.66
CA ILE A 60 3.35 1.88 10.17
C ILE A 60 2.75 2.85 11.18
N THR A 61 3.61 3.51 11.96
CA THR A 61 3.19 4.52 12.91
C THR A 61 3.00 5.86 12.22
N ASN A 62 1.91 6.55 12.54
CA ASN A 62 1.68 7.92 12.11
C ASN A 62 2.33 8.86 13.12
N ASP A 63 3.65 9.04 13.00
CA ASP A 63 4.34 10.11 13.72
C ASP A 63 3.77 11.45 13.23
N LYS A 64 2.98 12.08 14.11
CA LYS A 64 2.19 13.30 13.92
C LYS A 64 2.68 14.22 12.79
N GLY A 65 1.79 14.53 11.85
CA GLY A 65 1.99 15.59 10.85
C GLY A 65 2.53 15.13 9.50
N ARG A 66 2.28 13.86 9.13
CA ARG A 66 2.82 13.26 7.91
C ARG A 66 2.49 14.05 6.63
N LEU A 67 1.34 14.73 6.60
CA LEU A 67 0.94 15.65 5.55
C LEU A 67 0.11 16.80 6.15
N SER A 68 0.44 18.04 5.78
CA SER A 68 -0.39 19.20 6.09
C SER A 68 -1.67 19.20 5.24
N LYS A 69 -2.67 19.99 5.62
CA LYS A 69 -3.88 20.16 4.79
C LYS A 69 -3.54 20.67 3.39
N GLU A 70 -2.55 21.56 3.28
CA GLU A 70 -2.09 22.12 2.01
C GLU A 70 -1.45 21.06 1.12
N GLU A 71 -0.68 20.12 1.72
CA GLU A 71 -0.09 18.99 0.99
C GLU A 71 -1.15 18.01 0.50
N ILE A 72 -2.21 17.77 1.29
CA ILE A 72 -3.34 16.94 0.89
C ILE A 72 -4.08 17.57 -0.29
N GLU A 73 -4.43 18.86 -0.19
CA GLU A 73 -5.12 19.58 -1.28
C GLU A 73 -4.28 19.61 -2.56
N LYS A 74 -2.98 19.83 -2.43
CA LYS A 74 -2.05 19.78 -3.57
C LYS A 74 -2.05 18.40 -4.23
N MET A 75 -2.01 17.32 -3.44
CA MET A 75 -2.05 15.95 -3.99
C MET A 75 -3.34 15.66 -4.75
N VAL A 76 -4.48 16.11 -4.24
CA VAL A 76 -5.77 15.95 -4.94
C VAL A 76 -5.78 16.73 -6.26
N GLN A 77 -5.29 17.97 -6.26
CA GLN A 77 -5.20 18.78 -7.47
C GLN A 77 -4.24 18.17 -8.51
N GLU A 78 -3.09 17.67 -8.07
CA GLU A 78 -2.14 17.00 -8.95
C GLU A 78 -2.74 15.71 -9.52
N ALA A 79 -3.41 14.89 -8.71
CA ALA A 79 -4.09 13.69 -9.20
C ALA A 79 -5.17 14.00 -10.24
N GLU A 80 -5.96 15.06 -10.05
CA GLU A 80 -6.96 15.49 -11.03
C GLU A 80 -6.31 15.98 -12.34
N LYS A 81 -5.22 16.75 -12.23
CA LYS A 81 -4.45 17.23 -13.39
C LYS A 81 -3.84 16.09 -14.21
N TYR A 82 -3.30 15.07 -13.54
CA TYR A 82 -2.62 13.95 -14.18
C TYR A 82 -3.53 12.76 -14.49
N LYS A 83 -4.84 12.87 -14.25
CA LYS A 83 -5.81 11.79 -14.41
C LYS A 83 -5.76 11.10 -15.79
N VAL A 84 -5.60 11.87 -16.87
CA VAL A 84 -5.55 11.31 -18.24
C VAL A 84 -4.28 10.49 -18.45
N GLU A 85 -3.13 11.03 -18.04
CA GLU A 85 -1.83 10.34 -18.13
C GLU A 85 -1.81 9.07 -17.26
N ASP A 86 -2.34 9.15 -16.04
CA ASP A 86 -2.42 8.02 -15.11
C ASP A 86 -3.34 6.90 -15.65
N GLU A 87 -4.40 7.23 -16.40
CA GLU A 87 -5.27 6.23 -17.04
C GLU A 87 -4.63 5.58 -18.27
N GLU A 88 -3.81 6.30 -19.04
CA GLU A 88 -3.06 5.72 -20.17
C GLU A 88 -2.02 4.70 -19.70
N HIS A 89 -1.39 4.94 -18.55
CA HIS A 89 -0.38 4.05 -17.97
C HIS A 89 -0.94 2.84 -17.20
N LYS A 90 -2.24 2.78 -16.96
CA LYS A 90 -2.91 1.66 -16.26
C LYS A 90 -3.21 0.45 -17.16
N LYS A 91 -3.13 0.62 -18.49
CA LYS A 91 -3.37 -0.44 -19.50
C LYS A 91 -2.15 -1.34 -19.69
#